data_AF-A0A1V4RMY1-F1
#
_entry.id   AF-A0A1V4RMY1-F1
#
_cell.length_a   1.000
_cell.length_b   1.000
_cell.length_c   1.000
_cell.angle_alpha   90.00
_cell.angle_beta   90.00
_cell.angle_gamma   90.00
#
_symmetry.space_group_name_H-M   'P 1'
#
loop_
_entity.id
_entity.type
_entity.pdbx_description
1 polymer ?
#
loop_
_entity_poly.entity_id
_entity_poly.type
_entity_poly.pdbx_seq_one_letter_code
_entity_poly.pdbx_strand_id
1 'polypeptide(L)'
;MAKSALLSVRMPEDLTDRLEKLARATGRSKSFLAAQAIEEYVAVQEWQVAAIQEGMAAAKNGDVVGHDEALSVLDAWGRREDEA
;
A
#
# COMPACT_ATOMS: atom_id res chain seq x y z
N MET A 1 -8.41 18.70 -17.71
CA MET A 1 -9.09 17.43 -17.40
C MET A 1 -8.05 16.32 -17.44
N ALA A 2 -7.87 15.56 -16.36
CA ALA A 2 -7.01 14.39 -16.37
C ALA A 2 -7.58 13.32 -17.32
N LYS A 3 -6.72 12.56 -18.00
CA LYS A 3 -7.12 11.51 -18.94
C LYS A 3 -7.62 10.30 -18.14
N SER A 4 -8.85 9.85 -18.39
CA SER A 4 -9.39 8.62 -17.80
C SER A 4 -9.11 7.41 -18.68
N ALA A 5 -8.82 6.27 -18.05
CA ALA A 5 -8.72 4.96 -18.71
C ALA A 5 -9.88 4.05 -18.28
N LEU A 6 -10.29 3.14 -19.16
CA LEU A 6 -11.30 2.11 -18.87
C LEU A 6 -10.60 0.83 -18.41
N LEU A 7 -11.01 0.33 -17.25
CA LEU A 7 -10.58 -0.97 -16.71
C LEU A 7 -11.82 -1.85 -16.55
N SER A 8 -11.83 -3.02 -17.20
CA SER A 8 -12.87 -4.03 -17.01
C SER A 8 -12.36 -5.10 -16.06
N VAL A 9 -13.02 -5.25 -14.91
CA VAL A 9 -12.62 -6.19 -13.85
C VAL A 9 -13.74 -7.21 -13.65
N ARG A 10 -13.37 -8.50 -13.63
CA ARG A 10 -14.29 -9.56 -13.21
C ARG A 10 -14.35 -9.60 -11.69
N MET A 11 -15.54 -9.45 -11.15
CA MET A 11 -15.79 -9.52 -9.71
C MET A 11 -16.72 -10.69 -9.41
N PRO A 12 -16.55 -11.36 -8.27
CA PRO A 12 -17.56 -12.27 -7.72
C PRO A 12 -18.93 -11.60 -7.60
N GLU A 13 -20.00 -12.38 -7.75
CA GLU A 13 -21.38 -11.88 -7.70
C GLU A 13 -21.71 -11.26 -6.34
N ASP A 14 -21.32 -11.93 -5.25
CA ASP A 14 -21.51 -11.47 -3.87
C ASP A 14 -20.84 -10.10 -3.62
N LEU A 15 -19.65 -9.89 -4.17
CA LEU A 15 -18.94 -8.62 -4.06
C LEU A 15 -19.63 -7.52 -4.87
N THR A 16 -20.16 -7.85 -6.05
CA THR A 16 -20.91 -6.92 -6.90
C THR A 16 -22.18 -6.44 -6.19
N ASP A 17 -22.90 -7.35 -5.54
CA ASP A 17 -24.10 -7.03 -4.76
C ASP A 17 -23.80 -6.14 -3.56
N ARG A 18 -22.71 -6.42 -2.84
CA ARG A 18 -22.26 -5.59 -1.72
C ARG A 18 -21.88 -4.19 -2.19
N LEU A 19 -21.16 -4.07 -3.31
CA LEU A 19 -20.81 -2.77 -3.89
C LEU A 19 -22.05 -1.98 -4.32
N GLU A 20 -23.06 -2.66 -4.87
CA GLU A 20 -24.31 -2.02 -5.28
C GLU A 20 -25.13 -1.50 -4.09
N LYS A 21 -25.20 -2.25 -2.99
CA LYS A 21 -25.83 -1.80 -1.75
C LYS A 21 -25.11 -0.57 -1.18
N LEU A 22 -23.77 -0.59 -1.17
CA LEU A 22 -22.96 0.53 -0.71
C LEU A 22 -23.19 1.77 -1.57
N ALA A 23 -23.15 1.62 -2.90
CA ALA A 23 -23.42 2.68 -3.86
C ALA A 23 -24.77 3.37 -3.60
N ARG A 24 -25.85 2.59 -3.39
CA ARG A 24 -27.16 3.11 -3.04
C ARG A 24 -27.17 3.85 -1.71
N ALA A 25 -26.55 3.28 -0.68
CA ALA A 25 -26.52 3.88 0.65
C ALA A 25 -25.73 5.20 0.70
N THR A 26 -24.69 5.35 -0.13
CA THR A 26 -23.82 6.54 -0.15
C THR A 26 -24.20 7.54 -1.25
N GLY A 27 -25.17 7.23 -2.11
CA GLY A 27 -25.52 8.07 -3.27
C GLY A 27 -24.40 8.19 -4.30
N ARG A 28 -23.54 7.17 -4.43
CA ARG A 28 -22.39 7.15 -5.36
C ARG A 28 -22.59 6.10 -6.44
N SER A 29 -21.92 6.25 -7.58
CA SER A 29 -21.93 5.19 -8.60
C SER A 29 -20.98 4.05 -8.21
N LYS A 30 -21.26 2.84 -8.71
CA LYS A 30 -20.37 1.67 -8.53
C LYS A 30 -18.96 1.96 -9.06
N SER A 31 -18.86 2.62 -10.22
CA SER A 31 -17.58 3.00 -10.82
C SER A 31 -16.80 4.01 -9.98
N PHE A 32 -17.48 4.96 -9.32
CA PHE A 32 -16.83 5.90 -8.41
C PHE A 32 -16.20 5.17 -7.22
N LEU A 33 -16.98 4.30 -6.55
CA LEU A 33 -16.50 3.53 -5.40
C LEU A 33 -15.39 2.55 -5.78
N ALA A 34 -15.47 1.91 -6.95
CA ALA A 34 -14.42 1.03 -7.45
C ALA A 34 -13.12 1.81 -7.73
N ALA A 35 -13.21 2.97 -8.38
CA ALA A 35 -12.04 3.81 -8.63
C ALA A 35 -11.40 4.29 -7.32
N GLN A 36 -12.21 4.73 -6.36
CA GLN A 36 -11.72 5.16 -5.05
C GLN A 36 -11.00 4.02 -4.30
N ALA A 37 -11.59 2.82 -4.27
CA ALA A 37 -10.97 1.67 -3.63
C ALA A 37 -9.63 1.27 -4.28
N ILE A 38 -9.54 1.38 -5.61
CA ILE A 38 -8.28 1.13 -6.34
C ILE A 38 -7.25 2.21 -6.00
N GLU A 39 -7.64 3.49 -5.96
CA GLU A 39 -6.75 4.61 -5.61
C GLU A 39 -6.19 4.44 -4.19
N GLU A 40 -7.04 4.13 -3.22
CA GLU A 40 -6.64 3.87 -1.83
C GLU A 40 -5.68 2.68 -1.74
N TYR A 41 -5.97 1.58 -2.46
CA TYR A 41 -5.09 0.42 -2.49
C TYR A 41 -3.71 0.74 -3.08
N VAL A 42 -3.69 1.44 -4.23
CA VAL A 42 -2.44 1.81 -4.92
C VAL A 42 -1.60 2.73 -4.04
N ALA A 43 -2.20 3.76 -3.43
CA ALA A 43 -1.48 4.68 -2.56
C ALA A 43 -0.76 3.97 -1.38
N VAL A 44 -1.39 2.92 -0.83
CA VAL A 44 -0.77 2.12 0.24
C VAL A 44 0.35 1.22 -0.29
N GLN A 45 0.23 0.68 -1.51
CA GLN A 45 1.20 -0.28 -2.03
C GLN A 45 2.42 0.38 -2.70
N GLU A 46 2.26 1.57 -3.27
CA GLU A 46 3.32 2.24 -4.03
C GLU A 46 4.57 2.49 -3.17
N TRP A 47 4.42 3.04 -1.97
CA TRP A 47 5.56 3.30 -1.10
C TRP A 47 6.26 1.99 -0.69
N GLN A 48 5.49 0.94 -0.42
CA GLN A 48 6.03 -0.33 0.06
C GLN A 48 6.85 -1.01 -1.05
N VAL A 49 6.31 -1.04 -2.27
CA VAL A 49 7.02 -1.59 -3.43
C VAL A 49 8.28 -0.78 -3.71
N ALA A 50 8.21 0.55 -3.66
CA ALA A 50 9.37 1.42 -3.85
C ALA A 50 10.46 1.15 -2.81
N ALA A 51 10.10 1.09 -1.52
CA ALA A 51 11.04 0.82 -0.43
C ALA A 51 11.72 -0.55 -0.55
N ILE A 52 10.97 -1.59 -0.97
CA ILE A 52 11.54 -2.92 -1.22
C ILE A 52 12.53 -2.87 -2.39
N GLN A 53 12.17 -2.19 -3.48
CA GLN A 53 13.05 -2.05 -4.65
C GLN A 53 14.34 -1.29 -4.30
N GLU A 54 14.23 -0.23 -3.50
CA GLU A 54 15.37 0.52 -2.99
C GLU A 54 16.29 -0.36 -2.13
N GLY A 55 15.73 -1.09 -1.14
CA GLY A 55 16.50 -1.99 -0.29
C GLY A 55 17.20 -3.11 -1.08
N MET A 56 16.54 -3.66 -2.10
CA MET A 56 17.16 -4.63 -3.01
C MET A 56 18.32 -4.02 -3.81
N ALA A 57 18.20 -2.75 -4.25
CA ALA A 57 19.27 -2.06 -4.97
C ALA A 57 20.46 -1.75 -4.05
N ALA A 58 20.20 -1.26 -2.83
CA ALA A 58 21.22 -1.03 -1.81
C ALA A 58 22.01 -2.31 -1.49
N ALA A 59 21.31 -3.42 -1.26
CA ALA A 59 21.92 -4.73 -1.04
C ALA A 59 22.80 -5.20 -2.20
N LYS A 60 22.35 -5.01 -3.45
CA LYS A 60 23.17 -5.34 -4.65
C LYS A 60 24.43 -4.47 -4.77
N ASN A 61 24.36 -3.23 -4.30
CA ASN A 61 25.48 -2.29 -4.31
C ASN A 61 26.41 -2.45 -3.10
N GLY A 62 26.10 -3.37 -2.17
CA GLY A 62 26.83 -3.54 -0.92
C GLY A 62 26.58 -2.46 0.13
N ASP A 63 25.55 -1.63 -0.07
CA ASP A 63 25.10 -0.61 0.90
C ASP A 63 24.21 -1.27 1.97
N VAL A 64 24.84 -2.13 2.76
CA VAL A 64 24.26 -2.89 3.85
C VAL A 64 25.26 -2.98 5.00
N VAL A 65 24.74 -3.12 6.22
CA VAL A 65 25.54 -3.32 7.42
C VAL A 65 25.61 -4.80 7.81
N GLY A 66 26.65 -5.16 8.55
CA GLY A 66 26.77 -6.51 9.12
C GLY A 66 25.70 -6.79 10.17
N HIS A 67 25.46 -8.07 10.46
CA HIS A 67 24.44 -8.50 11.41
C HIS A 67 24.61 -7.87 12.80
N ASP A 68 25.83 -7.86 13.33
CA ASP A 68 26.13 -7.32 14.67
C ASP A 68 25.87 -5.81 14.76
N GLU A 69 26.17 -5.08 13.68
CA GLU A 69 25.90 -3.64 13.59
C GLU A 69 24.38 -3.37 13.50
N ALA A 70 23.65 -4.16 12.72
CA ALA A 70 22.19 -4.07 12.65
C ALA A 70 21.54 -4.30 14.03
N LEU A 71 22.00 -5.29 14.80
CA LEU A 71 21.49 -5.55 16.16
C LEU A 71 21.74 -4.37 17.10
N SER A 72 22.95 -3.78 17.05
CA SER A 72 23.28 -2.60 17.87
C SER A 72 22.34 -1.42 17.60
N VAL A 73 21.96 -1.19 16.34
CA VAL A 73 20.99 -0.15 15.95
C VAL A 73 19.60 -0.45 16.49
N LEU A 74 19.13 -1.69 16.35
CA LEU A 74 17.80 -2.10 16.82
C LEU A 74 17.69 -1.98 18.36
N ASP A 75 18.72 -2.40 19.10
CA ASP A 75 18.78 -2.27 20.56
C ASP A 75 18.76 -0.81 21.03
N ALA A 76 19.33 0.10 20.24
CA ALA A 76 19.28 1.55 20.51
C ALA A 76 17.90 2.16 20.21
N TRP A 77 17.06 1.51 19.41
CA TRP A 77 15.70 1.97 19.14
C TRP A 77 14.74 1.60 20.27
N GLY A 78 14.85 0.39 20.82
CA GLY A 78 14.03 -0.05 21.97
C GLY A 78 14.24 0.82 23.21
N ARG A 79 15.50 1.22 23.49
CA ARG A 79 15.82 2.10 24.64
C ARG A 79 15.24 3.50 24.55
N ARG A 80 14.95 4.02 23.35
CA ARG A 80 14.36 5.36 23.19
C ARG A 80 12.86 5.39 23.47
N GLU A 81 12.17 4.25 23.40
CA GLU A 81 10.76 4.13 23.80
C GLU A 81 10.61 4.02 25.31
N ASP A 82 11.59 3.45 26.02
CA ASP A 82 11.55 3.30 27.48
C ASP A 82 11.90 4.59 28.27
N GLU A 83 12.49 5.59 27.60
CA GLU A 83 12.91 6.87 28.19
C GLU A 83 11.97 8.06 27.87
N ALA A 84 10.85 7.83 27.17
CA ALA A 84 9.86 8.84 26.77
C ALA A 84 8.54 8.70 27.53
#